data_AF-A0A0R3U789-F1
#
_entry.id   AF-A0A0R3U789-F1
#
_cell.length_a   1.000
_cell.length_b   1.000
_cell.length_c   1.000
_cell.angle_alpha   90.00
_cell.angle_beta   90.00
_cell.angle_gamma   90.00
#
_symmetry.space_group_name_H-M   'P 1'
#
loop_
_entity.id
_entity.type
_entity.pdbx_description
1 polymer ?
#
loop_
_entity_poly.entity_id
_entity_poly.type
_entity_poly.pdbx_seq_one_letter_code
_entity_poly.pdbx_strand_id
1 'polypeptide(L)'
;MWSILASLINLGRRHLLNTLQAPSKFFPGYASVLQTPNLCLRYYKTEDRLRLRCRDCFFERRDNRLYVECKTHARHRQAQIMREPITPWRFRRKIWKHVKWT
;
A
#
# COMPACT_ATOMS: atom_id res chain seq x y z
N MET A 1 -29.80 44.90 -39.91
CA MET A 1 -29.01 46.01 -39.32
C MET A 1 -27.80 45.37 -38.66
N TRP A 2 -26.70 45.20 -39.41
CA TRP A 2 -25.43 45.93 -39.24
C TRP A 2 -24.81 45.68 -37.85
N SER A 3 -23.82 44.80 -37.65
CA SER A 3 -22.42 44.81 -38.14
C SER A 3 -21.42 45.33 -37.09
N ILE A 4 -20.49 44.44 -36.67
CA ILE A 4 -19.04 44.67 -36.47
C ILE A 4 -18.67 45.46 -35.17
N LEU A 5 -17.79 44.99 -34.25
CA LEU A 5 -16.32 44.86 -34.31
C LEU A 5 -15.87 44.02 -33.08
N ALA A 6 -15.14 42.89 -33.15
CA ALA A 6 -13.86 42.56 -33.78
C ALA A 6 -12.62 43.23 -33.13
N SER A 7 -12.00 42.47 -32.23
CA SER A 7 -10.56 42.20 -32.06
C SER A 7 -9.55 43.31 -32.32
N LEU A 8 -8.76 43.68 -31.31
CA LEU A 8 -7.38 44.18 -31.42
C LEU A 8 -6.68 43.97 -30.05
N ILE A 9 -5.43 43.55 -29.84
CA ILE A 9 -4.27 43.09 -30.62
C ILE A 9 -3.35 42.39 -29.58
N ASN A 10 -2.80 41.22 -29.91
CA ASN A 10 -1.57 40.68 -29.30
C ASN A 10 -0.39 41.21 -30.10
N LEU A 11 0.59 41.91 -29.50
CA LEU A 11 1.91 42.13 -30.15
C LEU A 11 2.99 42.65 -29.19
N GLY A 12 4.13 41.94 -29.14
CA GLY A 12 5.39 42.41 -28.55
C GLY A 12 6.10 41.31 -27.76
N ARG A 13 6.74 40.29 -28.34
CA ARG A 13 7.88 40.22 -29.29
C ARG A 13 9.26 40.54 -28.65
N ARG A 14 10.00 39.43 -28.44
CA ARG A 14 11.47 39.24 -28.51
C ARG A 14 12.34 39.49 -27.26
N HIS A 15 12.80 38.36 -26.70
CA HIS A 15 14.20 38.01 -26.41
C HIS A 15 15.21 39.13 -26.16
N LEU A 16 15.78 39.15 -24.96
CA LEU A 16 17.22 39.36 -24.77
C LEU A 16 17.78 38.27 -23.85
N LEU A 17 18.65 37.46 -24.44
CA LEU A 17 19.65 36.63 -23.75
C LEU A 17 20.83 37.52 -23.38
N ASN A 18 21.36 37.35 -22.17
CA ASN A 18 22.78 37.13 -21.84
C ASN A 18 23.10 37.66 -20.42
N THR A 19 23.43 36.79 -19.47
CA THR A 19 24.76 36.24 -19.17
C THR A 19 25.55 37.15 -18.22
N LEU A 20 25.66 36.78 -16.95
CA LEU A 20 26.90 36.86 -16.17
C LEU A 20 26.92 35.72 -15.13
N GLN A 21 28.04 35.01 -15.14
CA GLN A 21 28.34 33.80 -14.36
C GLN A 21 28.59 34.11 -12.88
N ALA A 22 28.34 33.13 -12.02
CA ALA A 22 29.21 32.90 -10.87
C ALA A 22 29.24 31.39 -10.52
N PRO A 23 30.39 30.71 -10.65
CA PRO A 23 30.56 29.32 -10.27
C PRO A 23 31.06 29.24 -8.82
N SER A 24 30.22 28.77 -7.90
CA SER A 24 30.66 28.31 -6.58
C SER A 24 29.50 27.53 -5.95
N LYS A 25 29.60 26.31 -5.46
CA LYS A 25 30.74 25.49 -5.08
C LYS A 25 30.40 24.06 -5.45
N PHE A 26 31.33 23.41 -6.13
CA PHE A 26 31.45 21.96 -6.08
C PHE A 26 31.48 21.58 -4.59
N PHE A 27 30.45 20.89 -4.10
CA PHE A 27 30.51 20.17 -2.83
C PHE A 27 30.97 18.75 -3.18
N PRO A 28 32.27 18.42 -3.05
CA PRO A 28 32.69 17.04 -3.20
C PRO A 28 32.37 16.31 -1.90
N GLY A 29 31.66 15.19 -2.03
CA GLY A 29 31.79 14.09 -1.09
C GLY A 29 31.00 14.18 0.21
N TYR A 30 29.68 14.00 0.15
CA TYR A 30 28.96 12.99 0.95
C TYR A 30 27.47 13.03 0.57
N ALA A 31 27.07 12.21 -0.38
CA ALA A 31 25.70 11.73 -0.40
C ALA A 31 25.81 10.31 -0.87
N SER A 32 26.38 9.49 0.00
CA SER A 32 26.31 8.04 -0.07
C SER A 32 24.88 7.70 -0.43
N VAL A 33 24.74 7.16 -1.64
CA VAL A 33 23.52 6.53 -2.13
C VAL A 33 22.92 5.78 -0.95
N LEU A 34 21.69 6.11 -0.56
CA LEU A 34 20.88 5.28 0.32
C LEU A 34 20.53 4.00 -0.46
N GLN A 35 21.55 3.23 -0.83
CA GLN A 35 21.42 1.88 -1.29
C GLN A 35 21.24 1.06 -0.03
N THR A 36 20.04 1.15 0.52
CA THR A 36 19.57 0.15 1.49
C THR A 36 19.78 -1.19 0.80
N PRO A 37 20.73 -2.03 1.25
CA PRO A 37 20.98 -3.30 0.59
C PRO A 37 19.69 -4.07 0.76
N ASN A 38 18.97 -4.31 -0.34
CA ASN A 38 17.71 -5.06 -0.42
C ASN A 38 17.49 -5.89 0.85
N LEU A 39 16.90 -5.28 1.88
CA LEU A 39 16.41 -6.01 3.04
C LEU A 39 15.21 -6.69 2.42
N CYS A 40 15.45 -7.86 1.84
CA CYS A 40 14.44 -8.73 1.30
C CYS A 40 13.70 -9.26 2.52
N LEU A 41 12.99 -8.36 3.19
CA LEU A 41 12.04 -8.60 4.25
C LEU A 41 10.94 -9.36 3.54
N ARG A 42 11.14 -10.67 3.37
CA ARG A 42 10.19 -11.51 2.66
C ARG A 42 8.96 -11.58 3.54
N TYR A 43 7.98 -10.76 3.18
CA TYR A 43 6.67 -10.71 3.82
C TYR A 43 5.98 -12.08 3.70
N TYR A 44 5.27 -12.47 4.75
CA TYR A 44 4.48 -13.70 4.77
C TYR A 44 3.40 -13.64 3.69
N LYS A 45 3.20 -14.73 2.93
CA LYS A 45 2.03 -14.84 2.08
C LYS A 45 0.80 -15.07 2.95
N THR A 46 -0.14 -14.14 2.92
CA THR A 46 -1.34 -14.24 3.74
C THR A 46 -2.41 -15.06 2.99
N GLU A 47 -2.91 -16.13 3.62
CA GLU A 47 -3.79 -17.14 3.00
C GLU A 47 -4.92 -17.54 3.96
N ASP A 48 -6.09 -17.90 3.43
CA ASP A 48 -7.21 -18.39 4.25
C ASP A 48 -6.93 -19.80 4.77
N ARG A 49 -6.35 -20.67 3.94
CA ARG A 49 -6.01 -22.05 4.30
C ARG A 49 -4.51 -22.27 4.18
N LEU A 50 -3.87 -22.36 5.34
CA LEU A 50 -2.44 -22.64 5.47
C LEU A 50 -2.13 -24.10 5.11
N ARG A 51 -1.04 -24.32 4.37
CA ARG A 51 -0.55 -25.66 4.01
C ARG A 51 0.96 -25.73 4.10
N LEU A 52 1.46 -26.87 4.58
CA LEU A 52 2.88 -27.21 4.57
C LEU A 52 3.28 -27.63 3.14
N ARG A 53 4.32 -27.00 2.59
CA ARG A 53 4.82 -27.29 1.23
C ARG A 53 6.03 -28.22 1.22
N CYS A 54 6.66 -28.37 2.37
CA CYS A 54 7.95 -29.03 2.56
C CYS A 54 7.99 -29.76 3.90
N ARG A 55 9.01 -30.60 4.12
CA ARG A 55 9.20 -31.34 5.38
C ARG A 55 9.62 -30.44 6.54
N ASP A 56 10.37 -29.38 6.25
CA ASP A 56 10.88 -28.42 7.26
C ASP A 56 9.84 -27.34 7.62
N CYS A 57 8.66 -27.41 7.01
CA CYS A 57 7.59 -26.46 7.21
C CYS A 57 6.78 -26.90 8.44
N PHE A 58 6.49 -25.98 9.37
CA PHE A 58 5.72 -26.28 10.57
C PHE A 58 4.72 -25.17 10.91
N PHE A 59 3.69 -25.51 11.69
CA PHE A 59 2.69 -24.55 12.17
C PHE A 59 3.14 -23.89 13.47
N GLU A 60 2.93 -22.59 13.56
CA GLU A 60 3.21 -21.80 14.77
C GLU A 60 2.06 -20.82 15.03
N ARG A 61 1.62 -20.68 16.28
CA ARG A 61 0.63 -19.66 16.68
C ARG A 61 1.35 -18.53 17.40
N ARG A 62 1.15 -17.30 16.92
CA ARG A 62 1.63 -16.05 17.55
C ARG A 62 0.46 -15.08 17.61
N ASP A 63 0.20 -14.47 18.77
CA ASP A 63 -0.84 -13.45 18.94
C ASP A 63 -2.21 -13.82 18.36
N ASN A 64 -2.66 -15.06 18.60
CA ASN A 64 -3.91 -15.64 18.06
C ASN A 64 -4.01 -15.75 16.53
N ARG A 65 -2.89 -15.57 15.80
CA ARG A 65 -2.80 -15.79 14.36
C ARG A 65 -1.96 -17.03 14.07
N LEU A 66 -2.44 -17.89 13.17
CA LEU A 66 -1.69 -19.09 12.75
C LEU A 66 -0.72 -18.73 11.63
N TYR A 67 0.49 -19.27 11.69
CA TYR A 67 1.54 -19.11 10.71
C TYR A 67 2.05 -20.46 10.25
N VAL A 68 2.59 -20.50 9.02
CA VAL A 68 3.49 -21.56 8.57
C VAL A 68 4.87 -20.96 8.51
N GLU A 69 5.79 -21.54 9.26
CA GLU A 69 7.20 -21.19 9.25
C GLU A 69 8.01 -22.25 8.52
N CYS A 70 9.14 -21.84 7.98
CA CYS A 70 10.09 -22.73 7.33
C CYS A 70 11.50 -22.20 7.54
N LYS A 71 12.39 -23.08 8.03
CA LYS A 71 13.81 -22.75 8.27
C LYS A 71 14.60 -22.67 6.96
N THR A 72 14.28 -23.54 6.00
CA THR A 72 15.04 -23.72 4.75
C THR A 72 14.60 -22.75 3.64
N HIS A 73 13.29 -22.50 3.52
CA HIS A 73 12.72 -21.73 2.41
C HIS A 73 11.78 -20.63 2.89
N ALA A 74 12.26 -19.38 2.84
CA ALA A 74 11.46 -18.21 3.21
C ALA A 74 10.19 -18.03 2.34
N ARG A 75 10.16 -18.54 1.11
CA ARG A 75 8.96 -18.49 0.24
C ARG A 75 7.78 -19.34 0.74
N HIS A 76 8.03 -20.26 1.67
CA HIS A 76 6.97 -21.10 2.24
C HIS A 76 6.26 -20.43 3.42
N ARG A 77 6.82 -19.33 3.94
CA ARG A 77 6.25 -18.58 5.06
C ARG A 77 4.87 -18.04 4.68
N GLN A 78 3.88 -18.48 5.44
CA GLN A 78 2.49 -18.08 5.23
C GLN A 78 1.90 -17.59 6.56
N ALA A 79 0.90 -16.72 6.47
CA ALA A 79 0.16 -16.23 7.63
C ALA A 79 -1.34 -16.39 7.39
N GLN A 80 -2.09 -16.73 8.43
CA GLN A 80 -3.55 -16.81 8.35
C GLN A 80 -4.12 -15.43 8.01
N ILE A 81 -5.15 -15.37 7.16
CA ILE A 81 -5.98 -14.16 7.06
C ILE A 81 -6.74 -13.99 8.38
N MET A 82 -6.50 -12.87 9.07
CA MET A 82 -7.34 -12.46 10.19
C MET A 82 -8.55 -11.74 9.60
N ARG A 83 -9.67 -12.47 9.46
CA ARG A 83 -10.95 -11.82 9.20
C ARG A 83 -11.45 -11.28 10.52
N GLU A 84 -12.02 -10.07 10.52
CA GLU A 84 -12.84 -9.65 11.65
C GLU A 84 -13.89 -10.74 11.90
N PRO A 85 -14.17 -11.09 13.16
CA PRO A 85 -15.25 -12.02 13.45
C PRO A 85 -16.51 -11.50 12.77
N ILE A 86 -17.17 -12.35 11.97
CA ILE A 86 -18.48 -12.05 11.41
C ILE A 86 -19.47 -12.04 12.57
N THR A 87 -19.50 -10.95 13.32
CA THR A 87 -20.61 -10.58 14.17
C THR A 87 -21.17 -9.28 13.62
N PRO A 88 -22.28 -9.31 12.88
CA PRO A 88 -23.05 -8.10 12.74
C PRO A 88 -23.54 -7.78 14.15
N TRP A 89 -23.29 -6.59 14.66
CA TRP A 89 -23.88 -6.12 15.91
C TRP A 89 -25.40 -5.97 15.77
N ARG A 90 -26.15 -7.06 15.59
CA ARG A 90 -27.62 -7.16 15.70
C ARG A 90 -28.05 -8.58 16.06
N PHE A 91 -27.78 -8.99 17.28
CA PHE A 91 -28.67 -9.95 17.93
C PHE A 91 -29.99 -9.22 18.28
N ARG A 92 -30.97 -9.23 17.37
CA ARG A 92 -32.37 -8.89 17.71
C ARG A 92 -33.35 -9.81 16.97
N ARG A 93 -33.33 -11.11 17.30
CA ARG A 93 -34.57 -11.89 17.21
C ARG A 93 -35.38 -11.62 18.47
N LYS A 94 -36.55 -10.96 18.35
CA LYS A 94 -37.60 -11.04 19.38
C LYS A 94 -38.41 -12.31 19.11
N ILE A 95 -37.95 -13.45 19.63
CA ILE A 95 -38.66 -14.75 19.56
C ILE A 95 -40.04 -14.65 20.23
N TRP A 96 -40.23 -13.70 21.14
CA TRP A 96 -41.43 -13.54 21.96
C TRP A 96 -42.65 -12.88 21.29
N LYS A 97 -42.62 -12.55 19.98
CA LYS A 97 -43.74 -11.82 19.34
C LYS A 97 -44.81 -12.69 18.66
N HIS A 98 -44.64 -14.02 18.57
CA HIS A 98 -45.55 -14.87 17.80
C HIS A 98 -46.02 -16.12 18.53
N VAL A 99 -46.07 -16.11 19.86
CA VAL A 99 -46.77 -17.16 20.62
C VAL A 99 -47.98 -16.53 21.30
N LYS A 100 -49.12 -16.63 20.63
CA LYS A 100 -50.43 -16.36 21.23
C LYS A 100 -50.98 -17.72 21.65
N TRP A 101 -50.93 -18.00 22.95
CA TRP A 101 -51.66 -19.13 23.54
C TRP A 101 -53.08 -18.65 23.83
N THR A 102 -53.91 -18.63 22.80
CA THR A 102 -55.38 -18.45 22.89
C THR A 102 -56.01 -19.14 21.71
#